data_AF-A0A0S8AA40-F1
#
_entry.id   AF-A0A0S8AA40-F1
#
_cell.length_a   1.000
_cell.length_b   1.000
_cell.length_c   1.000
_cell.angle_alpha   90.00
_cell.angle_beta   90.00
_cell.angle_gamma   90.00
#
_symmetry.space_group_name_H-M   'P 1'
#
loop_
_entity.id
_entity.type
_entity.pdbx_description
1 polymer ?
#
loop_
_entity_poly.entity_id
_entity_poly.type
_entity_poly.pdbx_seq_one_letter_code
_entity_poly.pdbx_strand_id
1 'polypeptide(L)'
;MDDSDHEQVPYRWSDKDLILSIAVQPRASGNALVGIHGAFIKVRLTAPPVEGKANQLLIKQLAKWFGVPTARIEIAQGETAKRKIVRIQHPQKLPAFIKKP
;
A
#
# COMPACT_ATOMS: atom_id res chain seq x y z
N MET A 1 26.68 16.17 -16.78
CA MET A 1 26.28 16.23 -15.36
C MET A 1 24.95 15.53 -15.31
N ASP A 2 25.01 14.25 -14.97
CA ASP A 2 23.99 13.25 -15.20
C ASP A 2 22.79 13.48 -14.26
N ASP A 3 21.67 13.92 -14.82
CA ASP A 3 20.38 13.96 -14.12
C ASP A 3 19.83 12.52 -14.07
N SER A 4 20.47 11.69 -13.25
CA SER A 4 19.98 10.37 -12.88
C SER A 4 18.82 10.57 -11.89
N ASP A 5 17.67 10.97 -12.44
CA ASP A 5 16.39 10.94 -11.74
C ASP A 5 16.06 9.47 -11.43
N HIS A 6 16.60 8.98 -10.30
CA HIS A 6 16.17 7.73 -9.71
C HIS A 6 14.77 7.96 -9.15
N GLU A 7 13.76 7.94 -10.02
CA GLU A 7 12.36 7.96 -9.64
C GLU A 7 12.08 6.68 -8.82
N GLN A 8 12.30 6.75 -7.51
CA GLN A 8 11.97 5.67 -6.59
C GLN A 8 10.46 5.62 -6.46
N VAL A 9 9.83 4.94 -7.41
CA VAL A 9 8.38 4.79 -7.46
C VAL A 9 7.94 3.85 -6.33
N PRO A 10 7.02 4.26 -5.45
CA PRO A 10 6.57 3.44 -4.34
C PRO A 10 5.53 2.39 -4.75
N TYR A 11 5.23 2.31 -6.04
CA TYR A 11 4.33 1.33 -6.61
C TYR A 11 4.81 0.93 -7.99
N ARG A 12 4.47 -0.28 -8.40
CA ARG A 12 4.74 -0.78 -9.75
C ARG A 12 3.57 -1.63 -10.22
N TRP A 13 3.33 -1.61 -11.52
CA TRP A 13 2.34 -2.46 -12.14
C TRP A 13 3.00 -3.71 -12.72
N SER A 14 2.36 -4.84 -12.54
CA SER A 14 2.77 -6.15 -13.05
C SER A 14 1.59 -6.72 -13.81
N ASP A 15 1.55 -6.50 -15.12
CA ASP A 15 0.42 -6.85 -15.98
C ASP A 15 -0.89 -6.20 -15.47
N LYS A 16 -1.78 -6.97 -14.84
CA LYS A 16 -3.04 -6.50 -14.24
C LYS A 16 -2.99 -6.29 -12.73
N ASP A 17 -1.86 -6.64 -12.11
CA ASP A 17 -1.68 -6.58 -10.67
C ASP A 17 -0.85 -5.36 -10.27
N LEU A 18 -1.29 -4.69 -9.22
CA LEU A 18 -0.63 -3.51 -8.67
C LEU A 18 0.16 -3.89 -7.42
N ILE A 19 1.46 -3.63 -7.42
CA ILE A 19 2.35 -3.91 -6.29
C ILE A 19 2.68 -2.57 -5.63
N LEU A 20 2.33 -2.44 -4.35
CA LEU A 20 2.44 -1.22 -3.56
C LEU A 20 3.43 -1.42 -2.42
N SER A 21 4.44 -0.56 -2.35
CA SER A 21 5.27 -0.40 -1.18
C SER A 21 4.58 0.56 -0.23
N ILE A 22 4.06 0.06 0.88
CA ILE A 22 3.36 0.86 1.88
C ILE A 22 4.14 0.88 3.19
N ALA A 23 4.09 2.00 3.92
CA ALA A 23 4.59 2.11 5.27
C ALA A 23 3.40 2.31 6.21
N VAL A 24 3.18 1.33 7.10
CA VAL A 24 2.08 1.38 8.06
C VAL A 24 2.51 2.20 9.28
N GLN A 25 1.80 3.28 9.52
CA GLN A 25 1.90 4.08 10.74
C GLN A 25 0.75 3.68 11.69
N PRO A 26 1.04 2.89 12.74
CA PRO A 26 0.06 2.52 13.76
C PRO A 26 -0.28 3.72 14.66
N ARG A 27 -1.31 3.58 15.50
CA ARG A 27 -1.77 4.60 16.46
C ARG A 27 -2.19 5.92 15.79
N ALA A 28 -2.78 5.83 14.60
CA ALA A 28 -3.39 7.00 13.98
C ALA A 28 -4.81 7.23 14.52
N SER A 29 -5.29 8.47 14.45
CA SER A 29 -6.66 8.83 14.83
C SER A 29 -7.71 8.31 13.83
N GLY A 30 -7.29 7.82 12.67
CA GLY A 30 -8.16 7.31 11.61
C GLY A 30 -7.38 6.53 10.55
N ASN A 31 -8.12 5.81 9.71
CA ASN A 31 -7.55 5.05 8.60
C ASN A 31 -7.51 5.92 7.34
N ALA A 32 -6.32 6.23 6.84
CA ALA A 32 -6.15 7.05 5.65
C ALA A 32 -4.89 6.68 4.87
N LEU A 33 -5.00 6.69 3.54
CA LEU A 33 -3.86 6.80 2.64
C LEU A 33 -3.37 8.24 2.70
N VAL A 34 -2.20 8.47 3.27
CA VAL A 34 -1.61 9.81 3.36
C VAL A 34 -1.07 10.24 1.99
N GLY A 35 -0.52 9.28 1.23
CA GLY A 35 0.03 9.51 -0.10
C GLY A 35 1.44 8.93 -0.25
N ILE A 36 2.05 9.24 -1.39
CA ILE A 36 3.41 8.82 -1.76
C ILE A 36 4.44 9.62 -0.97
N HIS A 37 5.43 8.93 -0.42
CA HIS A 37 6.50 9.51 0.38
C HIS A 37 7.84 8.91 -0.08
N GLY A 38 8.39 9.48 -1.16
CA GLY A 38 9.56 8.91 -1.83
C GLY A 38 9.28 7.46 -2.25
N ALA A 39 10.07 6.52 -1.72
CA ALA A 39 10.03 5.11 -2.07
C ALA A 39 8.86 4.29 -1.47
N PHE A 40 7.98 4.88 -0.66
CA PHE A 40 6.83 4.18 -0.08
C PHE A 40 5.58 5.05 0.06
N ILE A 41 4.42 4.43 0.11
CA ILE A 41 3.13 5.08 0.37
C ILE A 41 2.85 5.04 1.86
N LYS A 42 2.68 6.19 2.48
CA LYS A 42 2.40 6.27 3.91
C LYS A 42 0.92 5.99 4.16
N VAL A 43 0.65 4.98 4.99
CA VAL A 43 -0.70 4.56 5.37
C VAL A 43 -0.83 4.66 6.88
N ARG A 44 -1.82 5.40 7.34
CA ARG A 44 -2.14 5.55 8.76
C ARG A 44 -3.25 4.59 9.11
N LEU A 45 -3.06 3.78 10.15
CA LEU A 45 -4.06 2.86 10.66
C LEU A 45 -4.28 3.09 12.15
N THR A 46 -5.54 2.98 12.58
CA THR A 46 -5.91 3.02 14.00
C THR A 46 -5.48 1.77 14.75
N ALA A 47 -5.26 0.66 14.02
CA ALA A 47 -4.87 -0.61 14.61
C ALA A 47 -3.50 -0.52 15.32
N PRO A 48 -3.33 -1.22 16.46
CA PRO A 48 -2.04 -1.36 17.12
C PRO A 48 -1.05 -2.11 16.20
N PRO A 49 0.28 -1.92 16.37
CA PRO A 49 1.32 -2.62 15.61
C PRO A 49 1.48 -4.08 16.07
N VAL A 50 0.39 -4.74 16.44
CA VAL A 50 0.38 -6.18 16.67
C VAL A 50 0.20 -6.87 15.33
N GLU A 51 1.18 -7.70 14.99
CA GLU A 51 1.16 -8.59 13.84
C GLU A 51 -0.16 -9.38 13.83
N GLY A 52 -0.88 -9.35 12.70
CA GLY A 52 -2.24 -9.89 12.60
C GLY A 52 -3.33 -8.82 12.57
N LYS A 53 -3.54 -8.06 13.66
CA LYS A 53 -4.62 -7.04 13.71
C LYS A 53 -4.37 -5.88 12.73
N ALA A 54 -3.12 -5.42 12.63
CA ALA A 54 -2.73 -4.40 11.66
C ALA A 54 -2.88 -4.92 10.22
N ASN A 55 -2.53 -6.18 9.95
CA ASN A 55 -2.58 -6.79 8.62
C ASN A 55 -4.02 -6.93 8.15
N GLN A 56 -4.90 -7.47 9.01
CA GLN A 56 -6.31 -7.62 8.66
C GLN A 56 -6.99 -6.26 8.41
N LEU A 57 -6.72 -5.28 9.26
CA LEU A 57 -7.28 -3.94 9.08
C LEU A 57 -6.73 -3.27 7.82
N LEU A 58 -5.43 -3.41 7.55
CA LEU A 58 -4.81 -2.93 6.32
C LEU A 58 -5.45 -3.55 5.07
N ILE A 59 -5.57 -4.87 5.02
CA ILE A 59 -6.16 -5.59 3.88
C ILE A 59 -7.61 -5.16 3.68
N LYS A 60 -8.41 -5.07 4.75
CA LYS A 60 -9.79 -4.56 4.70
C LYS A 60 -9.86 -3.12 4.19
N GLN A 61 -8.90 -2.30 4.58
CA GLN A 61 -8.90 -0.90 4.22
C GLN A 61 -8.46 -0.67 2.77
N LEU A 62 -7.43 -1.40 2.32
CA LEU A 62 -7.02 -1.46 0.91
C LEU A 62 -8.16 -2.01 0.03
N ALA A 63 -8.86 -3.05 0.46
CA ALA A 63 -10.03 -3.59 -0.24
C ALA A 63 -11.09 -2.51 -0.51
N LYS A 64 -11.41 -1.71 0.52
CA LYS A 64 -12.34 -0.58 0.39
C LYS A 64 -11.82 0.52 -0.54
N TRP A 65 -10.54 0.91 -0.40
CA TRP A 65 -9.97 1.99 -1.21
C TRP A 65 -9.82 1.63 -2.69
N PHE A 66 -9.41 0.38 -2.97
CA PHE A 66 -9.19 -0.12 -4.32
C PHE A 66 -10.40 -0.83 -4.93
N GLY A 67 -11.50 -0.98 -4.18
CA GLY A 67 -12.73 -1.60 -4.66
C GLY A 67 -12.58 -3.09 -5.02
N VAL A 68 -11.69 -3.82 -4.34
CA VAL A 68 -11.44 -5.24 -4.59
C VAL A 68 -11.72 -6.06 -3.34
N PRO A 69 -12.06 -7.36 -3.46
CA PRO A 69 -12.20 -8.22 -2.29
C PRO A 69 -10.85 -8.43 -1.60
N THR A 70 -10.87 -8.65 -0.29
CA THR A 70 -9.65 -8.91 0.51
C THR A 70 -8.86 -10.11 0.01
N ALA A 71 -9.51 -11.09 -0.62
CA ALA A 71 -8.87 -12.25 -1.24
C ALA A 71 -7.96 -11.91 -2.43
N ARG A 72 -8.14 -10.73 -3.05
CA ARG A 72 -7.30 -10.22 -4.15
C ARG A 72 -6.13 -9.38 -3.65
N ILE A 73 -5.98 -9.25 -2.33
CA ILE A 73 -4.93 -8.47 -1.68
C ILE A 73 -4.03 -9.42 -0.91
N GLU A 74 -2.75 -9.41 -1.25
CA GLU A 74 -1.75 -10.29 -0.66
C GLU A 74 -0.54 -9.47 -0.22
N ILE A 75 -0.01 -9.78 0.96
CA ILE A 75 1.23 -9.15 1.44
C ILE A 75 2.39 -9.97 0.86
N ALA A 76 3.04 -9.44 -0.17
CA ALA A 76 4.17 -10.12 -0.81
C ALA A 76 5.43 -10.12 0.06
N GLN A 77 5.69 -9.03 0.80
CA GLN A 77 6.86 -8.92 1.69
C GLN A 77 6.59 -7.98 2.87
N GLY A 78 7.36 -8.15 3.95
CA GLY A 78 7.36 -7.24 5.10
C GLY A 78 6.23 -7.47 6.10
N GLU A 79 5.78 -8.72 6.29
CA GLU A 79 4.75 -9.04 7.29
C GLU A 79 5.12 -8.58 8.71
N THR A 80 6.41 -8.65 9.06
CA THR A 80 6.97 -8.26 10.37
C THR A 80 7.52 -6.83 10.38
N ALA A 81 7.61 -6.17 9.21
CA ALA A 81 8.25 -4.87 9.06
C ALA A 81 7.24 -3.71 9.01
N LYS A 82 7.69 -2.49 9.39
CA LYS A 82 6.89 -1.26 9.24
C LYS A 82 6.56 -0.96 7.77
N ARG A 83 7.44 -1.39 6.86
CA ARG A 83 7.28 -1.32 5.41
C ARG A 83 6.82 -2.66 4.89
N LYS A 84 5.75 -2.66 4.10
CA LYS A 84 5.12 -3.85 3.55
C LYS A 84 4.95 -3.69 2.06
N ILE A 85 5.20 -4.76 1.32
CA ILE A 85 4.89 -4.83 -0.10
C ILE A 85 3.56 -5.57 -0.22
N VAL A 86 2.57 -4.92 -0.79
CA VAL A 86 1.23 -5.47 -0.97
C VAL A 86 0.91 -5.56 -2.45
N ARG A 87 0.52 -6.76 -2.89
CA ARG A 87 0.02 -7.02 -4.24
C ARG A 87 -1.50 -6.94 -4.22
N ILE A 88 -2.05 -6.14 -5.13
CA ILE A 88 -3.49 -5.98 -5.35
C ILE A 88 -3.80 -6.46 -6.75
N GLN A 89 -4.56 -7.54 -6.85
CA GLN A 89 -4.98 -8.09 -8.13
C GLN A 89 -6.21 -7.34 -8.65
N HIS A 90 -6.15 -6.87 -9.89
CA HIS A 90 -7.26 -6.18 -10.57
C HIS A 90 -7.92 -5.06 -9.75
N PRO A 91 -7.18 -4.02 -9.31
CA PRO A 91 -7.76 -2.88 -8.61
C PRO A 91 -8.85 -2.21 -9.46
N GLN A 92 -10.06 -2.08 -8.91
CA GLN A 92 -11.22 -1.47 -9.58
C GLN A 92 -11.25 0.04 -9.41
N LYS A 93 -10.76 0.51 -8.26
CA LYS A 93 -10.62 1.93 -7.92
C LYS A 93 -9.15 2.23 -7.71
N LEU A 94 -8.72 3.39 -8.19
CA LEU A 94 -7.37 3.88 -7.98
C LEU A 94 -7.45 5.25 -7.31
N PRO A 95 -6.72 5.49 -6.22
CA PRO A 95 -6.59 6.82 -5.66
C PRO A 95 -5.82 7.73 -6.63
N ALA A 96 -6.05 9.05 -6.53
CA ALA A 96 -5.54 10.03 -7.50
C ALA A 96 -4.01 10.03 -7.71
N PHE A 97 -3.24 9.54 -6.73
CA PHE A 97 -1.78 9.45 -6.80
C PHE A 97 -1.26 8.17 -7.46
N ILE A 98 -2.12 7.20 -7.78
CA ILE A 98 -1.72 5.98 -8.50
C ILE A 98 -2.17 6.13 -9.95
N LYS A 99 -1.19 6.23 -10.86
CA LYS A 99 -1.45 6.24 -12.29
C LYS A 99 -1.41 4.80 -12.80
N LYS A 100 -2.38 4.46 -13.64
CA LYS A 100 -2.36 3.20 -14.40
C LYS A 100 -1.33 3.35 -15.54
N PRO A 101 -0.55 2.29 -15.85
CA PRO A 101 0.34 2.28 -17.01
C PRO A 101 -0.45 2.37 -18.31
#